data_AF-A0A7S3C5J1-F1
#
_entry.id   AF-A0A7S3C5J1-F1
#
_cell.length_a   1.000
_cell.length_b   1.000
_cell.length_c   1.000
_cell.angle_alpha   90.00
_cell.angle_beta   90.00
_cell.angle_gamma   90.00
#
_symmetry.space_group_name_H-M   'P 1'
#
loop_
_entity.id
_entity.type
_entity.pdbx_description
1 polymer ?
#
loop_
_entity_poly.entity_id
_entity_poly.type
_entity_poly.pdbx_seq_one_letter_code
_entity_poly.pdbx_strand_id
1 'polypeptide(L)'
;GAHASHVFWGCPECAPRLLRPLAVALHSTALSASLSVLALAGPGRQILQEGAAALLRGSPTMDTLVALSTCTAFVTSAAAVAMPALRWRPFFEEPVMLMAFIMLGRNAEERAKLAASSDMAALLDVVPTSARRLTLPPGEVARRAASREGAGGGALAVLGS
;
A
#
# COMPACT_ATOMS: atom_id res chain seq x y z
N GLY A 1 -6.70 -39.91 9.17
CA GLY A 1 -7.16 -38.63 8.62
C GLY A 1 -6.00 -37.93 7.95
N ALA A 2 -6.11 -37.66 6.64
CA ALA A 2 -5.20 -36.78 5.86
C ALA A 2 -5.66 -36.66 4.37
N HIS A 3 -6.96 -36.71 4.06
CA HIS A 3 -7.43 -36.75 2.66
C HIS A 3 -8.51 -35.71 2.29
N ALA A 4 -8.80 -34.71 3.15
CA ALA A 4 -9.95 -33.82 2.95
C ALA A 4 -9.64 -32.43 2.34
N SER A 5 -8.38 -32.06 2.10
CA SER A 5 -8.02 -30.68 1.73
C SER A 5 -7.96 -30.38 0.23
N HIS A 6 -8.04 -31.39 -0.66
CA HIS A 6 -7.87 -31.17 -2.11
C HIS A 6 -9.18 -31.09 -2.91
N VAL A 7 -10.35 -31.23 -2.27
CA VAL A 7 -11.66 -31.21 -2.96
C VAL A 7 -12.34 -29.83 -2.91
N PHE A 8 -11.88 -28.93 -2.05
CA PHE A 8 -12.56 -27.64 -1.82
C PHE A 8 -12.36 -26.61 -2.95
N TRP A 9 -11.35 -26.79 -3.82
CA TRP A 9 -10.96 -25.77 -4.80
C TRP A 9 -11.48 -26.01 -6.23
N GLY A 10 -12.43 -26.94 -6.41
CA GLY A 10 -12.83 -27.42 -7.74
C GLY A 10 -14.32 -27.53 -8.03
N CYS A 11 -15.23 -27.02 -7.18
CA CYS A 11 -16.67 -27.17 -7.44
C CYS A 11 -17.30 -25.85 -7.94
N PRO A 12 -17.49 -25.67 -9.27
CA PRO A 12 -18.20 -24.51 -9.84
C PRO A 12 -19.70 -24.47 -9.48
N GLU A 13 -20.21 -25.50 -8.80
CA GLU A 13 -21.61 -25.61 -8.38
C GLU A 13 -21.91 -24.98 -7.00
N CYS A 14 -20.87 -24.62 -6.23
CA CYS A 14 -20.99 -23.92 -4.94
C CYS A 14 -20.86 -22.39 -5.04
N ALA A 15 -20.83 -21.81 -6.25
CA ALA A 15 -20.97 -20.37 -6.41
C ALA A 15 -22.39 -19.96 -6.00
N PRO A 16 -22.57 -19.00 -5.06
CA PRO A 16 -23.91 -18.63 -4.59
C PRO A 16 -24.77 -18.20 -5.79
N ARG A 17 -26.03 -18.67 -5.86
CA ARG A 17 -26.98 -18.35 -6.94
C ARG A 17 -27.17 -16.85 -7.18
N LEU A 18 -26.80 -16.00 -6.20
CA LEU A 18 -26.81 -14.54 -6.27
C LEU A 18 -25.63 -13.95 -7.07
N LEU A 19 -24.51 -14.66 -7.21
CA LEU A 19 -23.32 -14.20 -7.95
C LEU A 19 -23.40 -14.46 -9.46
N ARG A 20 -24.26 -15.39 -9.91
CA ARG A 20 -24.39 -15.74 -11.35
C ARG A 20 -24.85 -14.57 -12.24
N PRO A 21 -25.85 -13.74 -11.88
CA PRO A 21 -26.22 -12.59 -12.72
C PRO A 21 -25.13 -11.51 -12.72
N LEU A 22 -24.40 -11.35 -11.60
CA LEU A 22 -23.26 -10.45 -11.51
C LEU A 22 -22.11 -10.96 -12.41
N ALA A 23 -21.83 -12.26 -12.41
CA ALA A 23 -20.82 -12.89 -13.25
C ALA A 23 -21.16 -12.80 -14.75
N VAL A 24 -22.45 -12.89 -15.14
CA VAL A 24 -22.90 -12.70 -16.53
C VAL A 24 -22.88 -11.23 -16.93
N ALA A 25 -23.16 -10.30 -16.02
CA ALA A 25 -23.02 -8.86 -16.26
C ALA A 25 -21.54 -8.45 -16.43
N LEU A 26 -20.65 -9.03 -15.60
CA LEU A 26 -19.19 -8.94 -15.73
C LEU A 26 -18.65 -9.66 -16.99
N HIS A 27 -19.40 -10.59 -17.57
CA HIS A 27 -19.01 -11.26 -18.81
C HIS A 27 -19.26 -10.39 -20.05
N SER A 28 -19.93 -9.24 -19.91
CA SER A 28 -20.09 -8.32 -21.04
C SER A 28 -18.77 -7.61 -21.31
N THR A 29 -18.16 -7.92 -22.45
CA THR A 29 -16.89 -7.32 -22.90
C THR A 29 -16.94 -5.80 -22.94
N ALA A 30 -18.12 -5.22 -23.20
CA ALA A 30 -18.36 -3.78 -23.16
C ALA A 30 -18.23 -3.18 -21.75
N LEU A 31 -18.67 -3.90 -20.71
CA LEU A 31 -18.56 -3.44 -19.33
C LEU A 31 -17.12 -3.52 -18.87
N SER A 32 -16.43 -4.65 -19.08
CA SER A 32 -15.00 -4.81 -18.79
C SER A 32 -14.15 -3.74 -19.49
N ALA A 33 -14.43 -3.45 -20.77
CA ALA A 33 -13.75 -2.40 -21.51
C ALA A 33 -14.03 -1.01 -20.92
N SER A 34 -15.28 -0.71 -20.54
CA SER A 34 -15.61 0.57 -19.91
C SER A 34 -14.96 0.74 -18.53
N LEU A 35 -14.92 -0.31 -17.70
CA LEU A 35 -14.21 -0.31 -16.42
C LEU A 35 -12.71 -0.13 -16.61
N SER A 36 -12.11 -0.80 -17.60
CA SER A 36 -10.69 -0.66 -17.92
C SER A 36 -10.35 0.77 -18.30
N VAL A 37 -11.11 1.36 -19.22
CA VAL A 37 -10.93 2.76 -19.63
C VAL A 37 -11.15 3.70 -18.45
N LEU A 38 -12.19 3.49 -17.63
CA LEU A 38 -12.49 4.35 -16.49
C LEU A 38 -11.42 4.25 -15.39
N ALA A 39 -10.89 3.06 -15.13
CA ALA A 39 -9.80 2.86 -14.16
C ALA A 39 -8.51 3.54 -14.63
N LEU A 40 -8.18 3.47 -15.92
CA LEU A 40 -7.03 4.16 -16.50
C LEU A 40 -7.24 5.69 -16.55
N ALA A 41 -8.43 6.16 -16.93
CA ALA A 41 -8.72 7.58 -17.10
C ALA A 41 -8.96 8.31 -15.76
N GLY A 42 -9.40 7.60 -14.72
CA GLY A 42 -9.60 8.12 -13.38
C GLY A 42 -8.30 8.07 -12.56
N PRO A 43 -8.19 7.14 -11.59
CA PRO A 43 -7.04 7.09 -10.68
C PRO A 43 -5.72 6.73 -11.38
N GLY A 44 -5.76 5.90 -12.43
CA GLY A 44 -4.56 5.50 -13.18
C GLY A 44 -3.92 6.64 -13.99
N ARG A 45 -4.63 7.75 -14.20
CA ARG A 45 -4.17 8.85 -15.07
C ARG A 45 -2.90 9.51 -14.54
N GLN A 46 -2.84 9.73 -13.22
CA GLN A 46 -1.68 10.35 -12.59
C GLN A 46 -0.45 9.44 -12.71
N ILE A 47 -0.60 8.15 -12.44
CA ILE A 47 0.47 7.15 -12.57
C ILE A 47 0.96 7.07 -14.02
N LEU A 48 0.04 7.05 -14.99
CA LEU A 48 0.40 6.99 -16.41
C LEU A 48 1.18 8.23 -16.86
N GLN A 49 0.75 9.42 -16.44
CA GLN A 49 1.43 10.68 -16.76
C GLN A 49 2.82 10.75 -16.12
N GLU A 50 2.92 10.41 -14.83
CA GLU A 50 4.18 10.41 -14.10
C GLU A 50 5.15 9.35 -14.65
N GLY A 51 4.65 8.14 -14.90
CA GLY A 51 5.42 7.05 -15.49
C GLY A 51 5.91 7.36 -16.91
N ALA A 52 5.05 7.93 -17.77
CA ALA A 52 5.44 8.35 -19.11
C ALA A 52 6.49 9.49 -19.06
N ALA A 53 6.27 10.48 -18.20
CA ALA A 53 7.21 11.59 -18.06
C ALA A 53 8.55 11.14 -17.44
N ALA A 54 8.54 10.20 -16.51
CA ALA A 54 9.74 9.60 -15.91
C ALA A 54 10.54 8.79 -16.94
N LEU A 55 9.86 8.02 -17.80
CA LEU A 55 10.47 7.31 -18.92
C LEU A 55 11.13 8.28 -19.91
N LEU A 56 10.44 9.37 -20.28
CA LEU A 56 10.98 10.39 -21.18
C LEU A 56 12.19 11.14 -20.59
N ARG A 57 12.24 11.30 -19.26
CA ARG A 57 13.37 11.91 -18.54
C ARG A 57 14.53 10.93 -18.30
N GLY A 58 14.41 9.66 -18.69
CA GLY A 58 15.45 8.65 -18.47
C GLY A 58 15.66 8.25 -17.00
N SER A 59 14.71 8.58 -16.11
CA SER A 59 14.77 8.24 -14.68
C SER A 59 13.58 7.36 -14.32
N PRO A 60 13.69 6.02 -14.48
CA PRO A 60 12.57 5.12 -14.24
C PRO A 60 12.22 5.06 -12.74
N THR A 61 10.95 5.30 -12.45
CA THR A 61 10.36 5.24 -11.11
C THR A 61 9.40 4.04 -10.99
N MET A 62 8.89 3.79 -9.78
CA MET A 62 7.83 2.78 -9.56
C MET A 62 6.65 2.97 -10.53
N ASP A 63 6.24 4.22 -10.75
CA ASP A 63 5.13 4.56 -11.64
C ASP A 63 5.41 4.28 -13.11
N THR A 64 6.68 4.28 -13.50
CA THR A 64 7.09 3.93 -14.86
C THR A 64 6.82 2.46 -15.17
N LEU A 65 7.19 1.57 -14.25
CA LEU A 65 6.93 0.12 -14.39
C LEU A 65 5.42 -0.18 -14.39
N VAL A 66 4.67 0.47 -13.50
CA VAL A 66 3.21 0.34 -13.45
C VAL A 66 2.57 0.84 -14.75
N ALA A 67 2.93 2.03 -15.20
CA ALA A 67 2.42 2.62 -16.43
C ALA A 67 2.68 1.70 -17.64
N LEU A 68 3.91 1.19 -17.79
CA LEU A 68 4.29 0.28 -18.87
C LEU A 68 3.49 -1.03 -18.85
N SER A 69 3.32 -1.64 -17.67
CA SER A 69 2.54 -2.88 -17.53
C SER A 69 1.08 -2.67 -17.94
N THR A 70 0.45 -1.61 -17.41
CA THR A 70 -0.95 -1.32 -17.69
C THR A 70 -1.19 -0.93 -19.14
N CYS A 71 -0.30 -0.13 -19.74
CA CYS A 71 -0.34 0.19 -21.16
C CYS A 71 -0.20 -1.08 -22.02
N THR A 72 0.72 -1.97 -21.68
CA THR A 72 0.94 -3.21 -22.44
C THR A 72 -0.29 -4.12 -22.39
N ALA A 73 -0.88 -4.31 -21.22
CA ALA A 73 -2.11 -5.09 -21.05
C ALA A 73 -3.29 -4.47 -21.81
N PHE A 74 -3.48 -3.15 -21.71
CA PHE A 74 -4.54 -2.45 -22.43
C PHE A 74 -4.37 -2.53 -23.95
N VAL A 75 -3.16 -2.28 -24.46
CA VAL A 75 -2.86 -2.35 -25.91
C VAL A 75 -3.06 -3.77 -26.43
N THR A 76 -2.64 -4.79 -25.68
CA THR A 76 -2.85 -6.20 -26.07
C THR A 76 -4.33 -6.53 -26.20
N SER A 77 -5.15 -6.10 -25.24
CA SER A 77 -6.60 -6.30 -25.28
C SER A 77 -7.29 -5.47 -26.35
N ALA A 78 -6.84 -4.24 -26.60
CA ALA A 78 -7.33 -3.40 -27.69
C ALA A 78 -6.98 -4.00 -29.07
N ALA A 79 -5.78 -4.56 -29.23
CA ALA A 79 -5.36 -5.24 -30.45
C ALA A 79 -6.20 -6.48 -30.75
N ALA A 80 -6.57 -7.25 -29.72
CA ALA A 80 -7.48 -8.40 -29.85
C ALA A 80 -8.88 -7.99 -30.34
N VAL A 81 -9.39 -6.81 -29.95
CA VAL A 81 -10.65 -6.26 -30.47
C VAL A 81 -10.50 -5.71 -31.89
N ALA A 82 -9.41 -5.00 -32.18
CA ALA A 82 -9.18 -4.36 -33.47
C ALA A 82 -8.94 -5.37 -34.61
N MET A 83 -8.39 -6.55 -34.30
CA MET A 83 -8.06 -7.59 -35.29
C MET A 83 -8.79 -8.90 -34.98
N PRO A 84 -10.12 -8.98 -35.22
CA PRO A 84 -10.89 -10.19 -34.96
C PRO A 84 -10.45 -11.39 -35.82
N ALA A 85 -9.75 -11.14 -36.93
CA ALA A 85 -9.15 -12.16 -37.78
C ALA A 85 -8.10 -13.03 -37.06
N LEU A 86 -7.45 -12.52 -36.01
CA LEU A 86 -6.47 -13.26 -35.21
C LEU A 86 -7.13 -14.23 -34.21
N ARG A 87 -8.47 -14.20 -34.04
CA ARG A 87 -9.24 -15.02 -33.08
C ARG A 87 -8.75 -14.92 -31.62
N TRP A 88 -8.09 -13.83 -31.25
CA TRP A 88 -7.65 -13.61 -29.87
C TRP A 88 -8.85 -13.18 -29.01
N ARG A 89 -8.95 -13.74 -27.80
CA ARG A 89 -9.94 -13.30 -26.82
C ARG A 89 -9.47 -11.99 -26.19
N PRO A 90 -10.31 -10.95 -26.12
CA PRO A 90 -9.95 -9.72 -25.41
C PRO A 90 -10.02 -9.91 -23.89
N PHE A 91 -9.03 -9.36 -23.18
CA PHE A 91 -8.76 -9.59 -21.77
C PHE A 91 -8.69 -8.23 -21.03
N PHE A 92 -9.84 -7.54 -20.93
CA PHE A 92 -9.90 -6.21 -20.31
C PHE A 92 -9.96 -6.25 -18.78
N GLU A 93 -10.22 -7.40 -18.18
CA GLU A 93 -10.32 -7.57 -16.72
C GLU A 93 -8.95 -7.64 -16.04
N GLU A 94 -7.95 -8.17 -16.74
CA GLU A 94 -6.57 -8.31 -16.32
C GLU A 94 -5.94 -6.95 -15.94
N PRO A 95 -5.95 -5.90 -16.80
CA PRO A 95 -5.45 -4.59 -16.42
C PRO A 95 -6.27 -3.92 -15.32
N VAL A 96 -7.59 -4.19 -15.23
CA VAL A 96 -8.45 -3.64 -14.17
C VAL A 96 -8.06 -4.19 -12.80
N MET A 97 -7.95 -5.52 -12.69
CA MET A 97 -7.54 -6.18 -11.44
C MET A 97 -6.13 -5.76 -11.02
N LEU A 98 -5.19 -5.67 -11.97
CA LEU A 98 -3.83 -5.21 -11.70
C LEU A 98 -3.83 -3.79 -11.13
N MET A 99 -4.53 -2.86 -11.78
CA MET A 99 -4.59 -1.46 -11.33
C MET A 99 -5.27 -1.35 -9.95
N ALA A 100 -6.33 -2.12 -9.70
CA ALA A 100 -6.99 -2.16 -8.40
C ALA A 100 -6.04 -2.63 -7.28
N PHE A 101 -5.25 -3.67 -7.54
CA PHE A 101 -4.27 -4.17 -6.56
C PHE A 101 -3.17 -3.15 -6.26
N ILE A 102 -2.65 -2.46 -7.28
CA ILE A 102 -1.61 -1.44 -7.10
C ILE A 102 -2.13 -0.25 -6.29
N MET A 103 -3.35 0.21 -6.58
CA MET A 103 -3.99 1.28 -5.83
C MET A 103 -4.26 0.89 -4.38
N LEU A 104 -4.70 -0.35 -4.16
CA LEU A 104 -4.90 -0.89 -2.82
C LEU A 104 -3.58 -0.94 -2.04
N GLY A 105 -2.49 -1.40 -2.68
CA GLY A 105 -1.16 -1.43 -2.10
C GLY A 105 -0.67 -0.05 -1.69
N ARG A 106 -0.79 0.95 -2.58
CA ARG A 106 -0.47 2.35 -2.27
C ARG A 106 -1.28 2.90 -1.11
N ASN A 107 -2.59 2.62 -1.06
CA ASN A 107 -3.43 3.07 0.05
C ASN A 107 -3.02 2.41 1.38
N ALA A 108 -2.67 1.12 1.37
CA ALA A 108 -2.18 0.43 2.55
C ALA A 108 -0.82 0.98 3.00
N GLU A 109 0.08 1.27 2.07
CA GLU A 109 1.39 1.86 2.33
C GLU A 109 1.25 3.26 2.93
N GLU A 110 0.42 4.12 2.36
CA GLU A 110 0.16 5.46 2.89
C GLU A 110 -0.44 5.41 4.28
N ARG A 111 -1.40 4.50 4.55
CA ARG A 111 -1.95 4.31 5.90
C ARG A 111 -0.90 3.90 6.92
N ALA A 112 0.01 2.99 6.53
CA ALA A 112 1.10 2.56 7.41
C ALA A 112 2.07 3.71 7.69
N LYS A 113 2.40 4.52 6.68
CA LYS A 113 3.23 5.73 6.84
C LYS A 113 2.57 6.76 7.74
N LEU A 114 1.26 6.98 7.60
CA LEU A 114 0.50 7.90 8.45
C LEU A 114 0.55 7.45 9.92
N ALA A 115 0.33 6.16 10.20
CA ALA A 115 0.42 5.62 11.55
C ALA A 115 1.84 5.77 12.16
N ALA A 116 2.89 5.49 11.38
CA ALA A 116 4.26 5.70 11.85
C ALA A 116 4.57 7.19 12.11
N SER A 117 4.04 8.08 11.27
CA SER A 117 4.25 9.53 11.42
C SER A 117 3.55 10.11 12.65
N SER A 118 2.36 9.59 13.03
CA SER A 118 1.66 10.03 14.23
C SER A 118 2.39 9.63 15.51
N ASP A 119 3.00 8.45 15.52
CA ASP A 119 3.79 7.98 16.67
C ASP A 119 5.07 8.82 16.82
N MET A 120 5.75 9.13 15.72
CA MET A 120 6.88 10.06 15.74
C MET A 120 6.48 11.46 16.23
N ALA A 121 5.32 11.97 15.80
CA ALA A 121 4.81 13.26 16.26
C ALA A 121 4.50 13.24 17.76
N ALA A 122 3.92 12.14 18.29
CA ALA A 122 3.66 11.98 19.71
C ALA A 122 4.95 11.92 20.56
N LEU A 123 6.01 11.28 20.05
CA LEU A 123 7.32 11.29 20.72
C LEU A 123 7.95 12.69 20.74
N LEU A 124 7.79 13.47 19.67
CA LEU A 124 8.30 14.85 19.61
C LEU A 124 7.54 15.79 20.57
N ASP A 125 6.25 15.55 20.81
CA ASP A 125 5.43 16.33 21.76
C ASP A 125 5.84 16.12 23.23
N VAL A 126 6.39 14.95 23.56
CA VAL A 126 6.86 14.61 24.92
C VAL A 126 8.24 15.24 25.23
N VAL A 127 8.97 15.78 24.23
CA VAL A 127 10.27 16.42 24.46
C VAL A 127 10.06 17.82 25.05
N PRO A 128 10.47 18.09 26.32
CA PRO A 128 10.24 19.38 26.95
C PRO A 128 11.04 20.48 26.24
N THR A 129 10.32 21.46 25.67
CA THR A 129 10.90 22.56 24.87
C THR A 129 11.71 23.55 25.70
N SER A 130 11.58 23.52 27.03
CA SER A 130 12.22 24.47 27.94
C SER A 130 13.03 23.76 29.02
N ALA A 131 14.35 23.78 28.86
CA ALA A 131 15.28 23.37 29.92
C ALA A 131 15.63 24.59 30.78
N ARG A 132 15.04 24.68 31.98
CA ARG A 132 15.43 25.71 32.96
C ARG A 132 16.79 25.36 33.56
N ARG A 133 17.85 26.00 33.07
CA ARG A 133 19.21 25.85 33.60
C ARG A 133 19.31 26.52 34.97
N LEU A 134 19.47 25.72 36.02
CA LEU A 134 19.78 26.20 37.37
C LEU A 134 21.28 26.49 37.46
N THR A 135 21.66 27.76 37.59
CA THR A 135 23.02 28.17 37.91
C THR A 135 23.24 28.03 39.43
N LEU A 136 23.81 26.90 39.84
CA LEU A 136 24.29 26.71 41.22
C LEU A 136 25.73 27.22 41.36
N PRO A 137 26.14 27.63 42.58
CA PRO A 137 27.53 27.98 42.87
C PRO A 137 28.49 26.80 42.63
N PRO A 138 29.75 27.09 42.25
CA PRO A 138 30.74 26.07 41.93
C PRO A 138 31.01 25.17 43.15
N GLY A 139 30.77 23.87 42.99
CA GLY A 139 30.96 22.84 44.03
C GLY A 139 29.68 22.11 44.45
N GLU A 140 28.51 22.73 44.30
CA GLU A 140 27.24 22.15 44.75
C GLU A 140 26.52 21.35 43.65
N VAL A 141 26.83 21.65 42.38
CA VAL A 141 26.39 20.86 41.20
C VAL A 141 26.94 19.43 41.26
N ALA A 142 28.22 19.26 41.60
CA ALA A 142 28.87 17.96 41.70
C ALA A 142 28.28 17.09 42.83
N ARG A 143 27.96 17.71 43.99
CA ARG A 143 27.28 16.99 45.09
C ARG A 143 25.87 16.52 44.72
N ARG A 144 25.08 17.34 44.03
CA ARG A 144 23.71 16.96 43.64
C ARG A 144 23.68 15.97 42.48
N ALA A 145 24.63 16.03 41.55
CA ALA A 145 24.80 15.02 40.52
C ALA A 145 25.15 13.65 41.15
N ALA A 146 26.14 13.62 42.05
CA ALA A 146 26.51 12.40 42.79
C ALA A 146 25.37 11.86 43.68
N SER A 147 24.58 12.74 44.33
CA SER A 147 23.42 12.34 45.13
C SER A 147 22.25 11.81 44.29
N ARG A 148 22.10 12.23 43.03
CA ARG A 148 21.10 11.65 42.10
C ARG A 148 21.55 10.31 41.55
N GLU A 149 22.84 10.13 41.29
CA GLU A 149 23.41 8.84 40.86
C GLU A 149 23.26 7.78 41.96
N GLY A 150 23.44 8.17 43.23
CA GLY A 150 23.18 7.30 44.39
C GLY A 150 21.68 6.98 44.63
N ALA A 151 20.76 7.85 44.21
CA ALA A 151 19.31 7.63 44.36
C ALA A 151 18.69 6.83 43.20
N GLY A 152 19.29 6.88 42.00
CA GLY A 152 18.86 6.10 40.84
C GLY A 152 19.06 4.58 40.97
N GLY A 153 19.96 4.15 41.87
CA GLY A 153 20.15 2.73 42.20
C GLY A 153 19.12 2.16 43.20
N GLY A 154 18.42 3.01 43.96
CA GLY A 154 17.47 2.57 44.99
C GLY A 154 16.06 2.30 44.49
N ALA A 155 15.62 2.96 43.42
CA ALA A 155 14.29 2.75 42.85
C ALA A 155 14.19 1.45 42.03
N LEU A 156 15.33 0.89 41.58
CA LEU A 156 15.37 -0.40 40.90
C LEU A 156 15.32 -1.60 41.86
N ALA A 157 15.54 -1.39 43.17
CA ALA A 157 15.63 -2.47 44.16
C ALA A 157 14.30 -2.80 44.87
N VAL A 158 13.21 -2.04 44.64
CA VAL A 158 11.90 -2.23 45.32
C VAL A 158 10.83 -2.85 44.41
N LEU A 159 11.15 -3.19 43.16
CA LEU A 159 10.26 -3.96 42.26
C LEU A 159 10.70 -5.42 42.08
N GLY A 160 11.55 -5.93 42.98
CA GLY A 160 12.07 -7.29 42.92
C GLY A 160 12.34 -7.90 44.28
N SER A 161 11.37 -7.84 45.21
CA SER A 161 11.29 -8.70 46.41
C SER A 161 9.91 -8.58 47.05
#